data_AF-A0A8D8KSD2-F1
#
_entry.id   AF-A0A8D8KSD2-F1
#
_cell.length_a   1.000
_cell.length_b   1.000
_cell.length_c   1.000
_cell.angle_alpha   90.00
_cell.angle_beta   90.00
_cell.angle_gamma   90.00
#
_symmetry.space_group_name_H-M   'P 1'
#
loop_
_entity.id
_entity.type
_entity.pdbx_description
1 polymer ?
#
loop_
_entity_poly.entity_id
_entity_poly.type
_entity_poly.pdbx_seq_one_letter_code
_entity_poly.pdbx_strand_id
1 'polypeptide(L)'
;MRDGSIVLPNGFHALLISDPTERSRSTPPPPANNSTIDESSDDGVSVTSATNELTESEGEEEEEHDGSEADGEGGEKLAAAALCIGVGSFSDPKPVQGLAHFLEHMIFMGSKKYPTENEYDSYISKCGGFDNAVTDLEETTFYFEIDEEYLDGALDRFSNLFTEPLMLRDSICRERDAVESEFQTNINS
;
A
#
# COMPACT_ATOMS: atom_id res chain seq x y z
N MET A 1 -15.97 -23.49 -7.02
CA MET A 1 -15.19 -22.33 -6.58
C MET A 1 -15.64 -22.02 -5.16
N ARG A 2 -14.78 -22.21 -4.17
CA ARG A 2 -15.06 -21.71 -2.82
C ARG A 2 -14.84 -20.21 -2.90
N ASP A 3 -15.88 -19.44 -2.63
CA ASP A 3 -15.78 -18.00 -2.46
C ASP A 3 -14.70 -17.75 -1.40
N GLY A 4 -13.60 -17.11 -1.78
CA GLY A 4 -12.44 -16.85 -0.91
C GLY A 4 -12.72 -15.83 0.19
N SER A 5 -14.00 -15.50 0.42
CA SER A 5 -14.44 -14.56 1.42
C SER A 5 -14.60 -15.22 2.80
N ILE A 6 -14.04 -14.58 3.81
CA ILE A 6 -14.11 -14.94 5.22
C ILE A 6 -14.82 -13.79 5.94
N VAL A 7 -15.95 -14.09 6.60
CA VAL A 7 -16.63 -13.12 7.46
C VAL A 7 -16.18 -13.37 8.90
N LEU A 8 -15.50 -12.38 9.49
CA LEU A 8 -15.01 -12.42 10.85
C LEU A 8 -16.14 -12.13 11.86
N PRO A 9 -16.04 -12.61 13.13
CA PRO A 9 -17.09 -12.40 14.14
C PRO A 9 -17.40 -10.93 14.48
N ASN A 10 -16.47 -10.02 14.17
CA ASN A 10 -16.63 -8.58 14.34
C ASN A 10 -17.24 -7.88 13.10
N GLY A 11 -17.67 -8.65 12.09
CA GLY A 11 -18.34 -8.14 10.89
C GLY A 11 -17.40 -7.74 9.74
N PHE A 12 -16.07 -7.88 9.89
CA PHE A 12 -15.15 -7.65 8.78
C PHE A 12 -15.23 -8.77 7.74
N HIS A 13 -15.23 -8.39 6.47
CA HIS A 13 -15.13 -9.30 5.34
C HIS A 13 -13.69 -9.27 4.82
N ALA A 14 -13.00 -10.40 4.92
CA ALA A 14 -11.68 -10.60 4.32
C ALA A 14 -11.82 -11.41 3.03
N LEU A 15 -11.12 -11.04 1.96
CA LEU A 15 -11.06 -11.79 0.72
C LEU A 15 -9.63 -12.30 0.51
N LEU A 16 -9.45 -13.61 0.40
CA LEU A 16 -8.16 -14.18 0.01
C LEU A 16 -7.98 -13.99 -1.51
N ILE A 17 -7.14 -13.03 -1.89
CA ILE A 17 -6.91 -12.66 -3.29
C ILE A 17 -5.92 -13.61 -3.97
N SER A 18 -4.92 -14.13 -3.25
CA SER A 18 -3.92 -15.05 -3.78
C SER A 18 -3.26 -15.85 -2.66
N ASP A 19 -2.97 -17.14 -2.93
CA ASP A 19 -2.13 -17.99 -2.09
C ASP A 19 -1.05 -18.63 -2.99
N PRO A 20 0.24 -18.24 -2.85
CA PRO A 20 1.31 -18.78 -3.69
C PRO A 20 1.56 -20.27 -3.43
N THR A 21 1.11 -20.83 -2.31
CA THR A 21 1.23 -22.27 -2.01
C THR A 21 0.26 -23.14 -2.82
N GLU A 22 -0.84 -22.57 -3.32
CA GLU A 22 -1.73 -23.24 -4.28
C GLU A 22 -1.13 -23.29 -5.69
N ARG A 23 -0.25 -22.35 -6.05
CA ARG A 23 0.40 -22.30 -7.37
C ARG A 23 1.42 -23.44 -7.58
N SER A 24 1.94 -24.01 -6.50
CA SER A 24 2.87 -25.16 -6.56
C SER A 24 2.19 -26.50 -6.83
N ARG A 25 0.85 -26.58 -6.81
CA ARG A 25 0.11 -27.84 -7.03
C ARG A 25 -0.24 -28.11 -8.50
N SER A 26 -0.03 -27.16 -9.40
CA SER A 26 -0.13 -27.42 -10.84
C SER A 26 1.21 -27.92 -11.37
N THR A 27 1.34 -29.24 -11.55
CA THR A 27 2.45 -29.82 -12.32
C THR A 27 2.51 -29.20 -13.72
N PRO A 28 3.67 -28.69 -14.19
CA PRO A 28 3.78 -28.21 -15.56
C PRO A 28 3.74 -29.40 -16.54
N PRO A 29 3.08 -29.27 -17.71
CA PRO A 29 3.17 -30.26 -18.77
C PRO A 29 4.58 -30.24 -19.41
N PRO A 30 5.06 -31.38 -19.96
CA PRO A 30 6.39 -31.46 -20.56
C PRO A 30 6.49 -30.58 -21.82
N PRO A 31 7.70 -30.09 -22.17
CA PRO A 31 7.89 -29.18 -23.31
C PRO A 31 7.71 -29.92 -24.64
N ALA A 32 6.90 -29.33 -25.53
CA ALA A 32 6.82 -29.72 -26.93
C ALA A 32 7.58 -28.71 -27.81
N ASN A 33 8.45 -29.25 -28.66
CA ASN A 33 9.35 -28.53 -29.56
C ASN A 33 8.64 -27.93 -30.79
N ASN A 34 9.14 -26.73 -31.14
CA ASN A 34 9.33 -26.10 -32.46
C ASN A 34 8.21 -25.41 -33.27
N SER A 35 8.48 -24.10 -33.50
CA SER A 35 8.31 -23.25 -34.72
C SER A 35 6.89 -23.13 -35.32
N THR A 36 6.34 -21.96 -35.62
CA THR A 36 6.82 -20.95 -36.60
C THR A 36 5.91 -19.69 -36.55
N ILE A 37 6.51 -18.49 -36.61
CA ILE A 37 6.13 -17.19 -37.28
C ILE A 37 4.63 -16.90 -37.55
N ASP A 38 4.11 -15.73 -37.14
CA ASP A 38 3.77 -14.57 -38.02
C ASP A 38 3.17 -13.35 -37.26
N GLU A 39 3.28 -12.18 -37.91
CA GLU A 39 3.10 -10.79 -37.52
C GLU A 39 1.66 -10.26 -37.27
N SER A 40 1.62 -8.97 -36.91
CA SER A 40 0.53 -7.96 -36.88
C SER A 40 -0.08 -7.69 -35.49
N SER A 41 -0.56 -6.50 -35.12
CA SER A 41 -0.40 -5.10 -35.54
C SER A 41 -1.16 -4.26 -34.48
N ASP A 42 -0.65 -3.07 -34.19
CA ASP A 42 -1.40 -1.81 -33.96
C ASP A 42 -1.94 -1.37 -32.58
N ASP A 43 -1.63 -0.09 -32.33
CA ASP A 43 -2.24 1.02 -31.57
C ASP A 43 -2.72 0.92 -30.10
N GLY A 44 -2.35 1.97 -29.34
CA GLY A 44 -3.03 2.34 -28.10
C GLY A 44 -2.22 3.18 -27.10
N VAL A 45 -2.10 4.48 -27.34
CA VAL A 45 -1.67 5.51 -26.37
C VAL A 45 -2.57 5.53 -25.12
N SER A 46 -1.98 5.66 -23.93
CA SER A 46 -2.64 6.27 -22.78
C SER A 46 -1.65 7.05 -21.92
N VAL A 47 -1.99 8.32 -21.71
CA VAL A 47 -1.31 9.35 -20.93
C VAL A 47 -2.12 9.57 -19.66
N THR A 48 -1.47 9.73 -18.51
CA THR A 48 -1.73 10.66 -17.38
C THR A 48 -1.04 10.10 -16.13
N SER A 49 0.06 10.70 -15.71
CA SER A 49 0.15 11.81 -14.74
C SER A 49 0.18 11.29 -13.31
N ALA A 50 1.37 10.88 -12.87
CA ALA A 50 1.76 10.85 -11.47
C ALA A 50 2.29 12.24 -11.11
N THR A 51 1.74 12.85 -10.07
CA THR A 51 2.37 13.99 -9.38
C THR A 51 2.35 13.67 -7.90
N ASN A 52 3.49 13.22 -7.39
CA ASN A 52 3.85 13.48 -6.00
C ASN A 52 5.26 14.09 -6.03
N GLU A 53 5.34 15.36 -5.68
CA GLU A 53 6.57 16.14 -5.66
C GLU A 53 7.40 15.78 -4.43
N LEU A 54 8.68 15.44 -4.65
CA LEU A 54 9.70 15.42 -3.61
C LEU A 54 10.93 16.20 -4.09
N THR A 55 11.17 17.30 -3.40
CA THR A 55 12.47 17.82 -2.92
C THR A 55 13.71 17.67 -3.80
N GLU A 56 14.25 18.81 -4.23
CA GLU A 56 15.57 18.97 -4.86
C GLU A 56 16.72 18.74 -3.85
N SER A 57 17.68 17.89 -4.24
CA SER A 57 19.07 17.98 -3.79
C SER A 57 20.00 17.49 -4.91
N GLU A 58 20.83 18.39 -5.45
CA GLU A 58 21.82 18.10 -6.51
C GLU A 58 23.18 17.61 -5.96
N GLY A 59 23.86 16.80 -6.78
CA GLY A 59 25.28 16.37 -6.67
C GLY A 59 25.43 14.93 -6.16
N GLU A 60 26.20 14.00 -6.74
CA GLU A 60 27.34 14.04 -7.67
C GLU A 60 27.50 12.65 -8.36
N GLU A 61 28.00 12.67 -9.60
CA GLU A 61 28.89 11.70 -10.31
C GLU A 61 28.61 10.17 -10.31
N GLU A 62 28.33 9.61 -11.50
CA GLU A 62 28.29 8.17 -11.77
C GLU A 62 29.69 7.61 -12.12
N GLU A 63 30.15 6.61 -11.35
CA GLU A 63 31.29 5.76 -11.66
C GLU A 63 30.78 4.43 -12.26
N GLU A 64 31.34 4.02 -13.40
CA GLU A 64 31.03 2.75 -14.08
C GLU A 64 31.57 1.55 -13.28
N HIS A 65 30.75 0.52 -13.04
CA HIS A 65 31.23 -0.79 -12.58
C HIS A 65 30.83 -1.94 -13.52
N ASP A 66 31.90 -2.56 -14.04
CA ASP A 66 31.99 -3.78 -14.83
C ASP A 66 31.40 -5.02 -14.10
N GLY A 67 30.92 -5.97 -14.88
CA GLY A 67 29.92 -6.96 -14.45
C GLY A 67 30.41 -8.16 -13.64
N SER A 68 29.42 -8.90 -13.14
CA SER A 68 29.54 -10.36 -13.01
C SER A 68 28.15 -10.99 -13.13
N GLU A 69 28.04 -11.95 -14.04
CA GLU A 69 26.90 -12.86 -14.16
C GLU A 69 26.86 -13.73 -12.90
N ALA A 70 25.74 -13.68 -12.17
CA ALA A 70 25.42 -14.62 -11.11
C ALA A 70 24.03 -15.21 -11.38
N ASP A 71 24.02 -16.49 -11.74
CA ASP A 71 22.84 -17.35 -11.80
C ASP A 71 22.11 -17.34 -10.44
N GLY A 72 20.85 -16.90 -10.47
CA GLY A 72 19.94 -16.92 -9.34
C GLY A 72 18.56 -16.38 -9.70
N GLU A 73 17.75 -17.16 -10.43
CA GLU A 73 16.31 -16.90 -10.55
C GLU A 73 15.65 -17.04 -9.16
N GLY A 74 15.50 -15.91 -8.47
CA GLY A 74 14.76 -15.77 -7.24
C GLY A 74 14.29 -14.33 -7.13
N GLY A 75 13.31 -13.95 -7.95
CA GLY A 75 12.66 -12.65 -7.78
C GLY A 75 12.14 -12.51 -6.35
N GLU A 76 12.40 -11.37 -5.73
CA GLU A 76 11.90 -11.04 -4.39
C GLU A 76 10.39 -11.25 -4.38
N LYS A 77 9.91 -12.12 -3.49
CA LYS A 77 8.48 -12.42 -3.42
C LYS A 77 7.83 -11.37 -2.56
N LEU A 78 6.97 -10.57 -3.17
CA LEU A 78 6.20 -9.56 -2.47
C LEU A 78 4.88 -10.14 -1.96
N ALA A 79 4.46 -9.65 -0.82
CA ALA A 79 3.16 -9.88 -0.23
C ALA A 79 2.47 -8.53 0.00
N ALA A 80 1.14 -8.52 -0.09
CA ALA A 80 0.35 -7.30 0.08
C ALA A 80 -0.91 -7.59 0.89
N ALA A 81 -1.39 -6.58 1.61
CA ALA A 81 -2.68 -6.61 2.26
C ALA A 81 -3.38 -5.25 2.14
N ALA A 82 -4.71 -5.29 2.16
CA ALA A 82 -5.55 -4.10 2.11
C ALA A 82 -6.75 -4.23 3.05
N LEU A 83 -7.18 -3.10 3.60
CA LEU A 83 -8.42 -2.95 4.36
C LEU A 83 -9.22 -1.79 3.76
N CYS A 84 -10.40 -2.10 3.23
CA CYS A 84 -11.37 -1.10 2.82
C CYS A 84 -12.47 -0.99 3.89
N ILE A 85 -12.70 0.24 4.34
CA ILE A 85 -13.76 0.61 5.26
C ILE A 85 -14.85 1.30 4.45
N GLY A 86 -16.08 0.80 4.50
CA GLY A 86 -17.25 1.38 3.81
C GLY A 86 -17.77 2.67 4.44
N VAL A 87 -16.86 3.58 4.77
CA VAL A 87 -17.09 4.93 5.28
C VAL A 87 -16.06 5.85 4.61
N GLY A 88 -16.53 6.86 3.89
CA GLY A 88 -15.72 7.91 3.28
C GLY A 88 -16.23 9.30 3.65
N SER A 89 -15.79 10.32 2.91
CA SER A 89 -16.08 11.74 3.18
C SER A 89 -17.57 12.11 3.18
N PHE A 90 -18.45 11.35 2.49
CA PHE A 90 -19.91 11.58 2.56
C PHE A 90 -20.51 11.27 3.93
N SER A 91 -19.80 10.52 4.76
CA SER A 91 -20.20 10.25 6.14
C SER A 91 -19.71 11.31 7.12
N ASP A 92 -18.96 12.32 6.66
CA ASP A 92 -18.46 13.39 7.51
C ASP A 92 -19.61 14.17 8.16
N PRO A 93 -19.54 14.41 9.48
CA PRO A 93 -20.48 15.32 10.13
C PRO A 93 -20.44 16.69 9.45
N LYS A 94 -21.62 17.28 9.20
CA LYS A 94 -21.72 18.65 8.66
C LYS A 94 -20.84 19.69 9.36
N PRO A 95 -20.68 19.70 10.71
CA PRO A 95 -19.81 20.68 11.36
C PRO A 95 -18.31 20.39 11.21
N VAL A 96 -17.91 19.22 10.71
CA VAL A 96 -16.51 18.76 10.65
C VAL A 96 -16.27 18.00 9.33
N GLN A 97 -16.32 18.73 8.21
CA GLN A 97 -15.97 18.17 6.89
C GLN A 97 -14.46 17.91 6.81
N GLY A 98 -14.07 16.83 6.13
CA GLY A 98 -12.68 16.34 6.06
C GLY A 98 -12.32 15.40 7.21
N LEU A 99 -13.29 14.95 8.03
CA LEU A 99 -13.01 14.13 9.20
C LEU A 99 -12.55 12.71 8.83
N ALA A 100 -13.13 12.10 7.80
CA ALA A 100 -12.71 10.80 7.30
C ALA A 100 -11.24 10.83 6.85
N HIS A 101 -10.88 11.83 6.03
CA HIS A 101 -9.51 12.03 5.57
C HIS A 101 -8.56 12.35 6.72
N PHE A 102 -8.97 13.20 7.66
CA PHE A 102 -8.17 13.47 8.85
C PHE A 102 -7.94 12.20 9.70
N LEU A 103 -8.95 11.32 9.81
CA LEU A 103 -8.82 10.07 10.53
C LEU A 103 -7.84 9.11 9.84
N GLU A 104 -7.86 9.07 8.51
CA GLU A 104 -6.89 8.32 7.70
C GLU A 104 -5.44 8.66 8.08
N HIS A 105 -5.10 9.96 8.17
CA HIS A 105 -3.79 10.40 8.63
C HIS A 105 -3.51 9.97 10.08
N MET A 106 -4.50 10.20 10.95
CA MET A 106 -4.32 10.03 12.37
C MET A 106 -4.09 8.58 12.80
N ILE A 107 -4.57 7.58 12.05
CA ILE A 107 -4.34 6.18 12.43
C ILE A 107 -2.87 5.77 12.28
N PHE A 108 -2.08 6.44 11.45
CA PHE A 108 -0.64 6.20 11.30
C PHE A 108 0.20 6.82 12.43
N MET A 109 -0.40 7.66 13.27
CA MET A 109 0.25 8.35 14.40
C MET A 109 0.41 7.47 15.66
N GLY A 110 0.56 6.16 15.45
CA GLY A 110 0.83 5.18 16.50
C GLY A 110 -0.42 4.52 17.10
N SER A 111 -0.17 3.34 17.68
CA SER A 111 -1.16 2.50 18.35
C SER A 111 -0.69 2.15 19.75
N LYS A 112 -1.57 1.58 20.58
CA LYS A 112 -1.21 1.19 21.95
C LYS A 112 -0.05 0.18 22.00
N LYS A 113 0.01 -0.76 21.04
CA LYS A 113 1.10 -1.75 20.93
C LYS A 113 2.37 -1.13 20.32
N TYR A 114 2.19 -0.22 19.37
CA TYR A 114 3.27 0.48 18.65
C TYR A 114 3.12 2.00 18.83
N PRO A 115 3.55 2.56 19.99
CA PRO A 115 3.19 3.92 20.37
C PRO A 115 4.06 5.01 19.74
N THR A 116 5.13 4.63 19.06
CA THR A 116 5.99 5.56 18.34
C THR A 116 5.28 6.02 17.08
N GLU A 117 5.22 7.32 16.84
CA GLU A 117 4.68 7.88 15.58
C GLU A 117 5.50 7.39 14.39
N ASN A 118 4.84 7.15 13.26
CA ASN A 118 5.45 6.67 12.02
C ASN A 118 6.21 5.34 12.17
N GLU A 119 5.95 4.57 13.23
CA GLU A 119 6.59 3.27 13.44
C GLU A 119 6.23 2.27 12.34
N TYR A 120 4.98 2.32 11.88
CA TYR A 120 4.48 1.49 10.80
C TYR A 120 5.17 1.82 9.47
N ASP A 121 5.10 3.08 9.03
CA ASP A 121 5.78 3.58 7.82
C ASP A 121 7.29 3.26 7.85
N SER A 122 7.94 3.50 9.01
CA SER A 122 9.35 3.17 9.21
C SER A 122 9.64 1.67 9.12
N TYR A 123 8.69 0.82 9.51
CA TYR A 123 8.83 -0.64 9.41
C TYR A 123 8.69 -1.10 7.96
N ILE A 124 7.64 -0.66 7.27
CA ILE A 124 7.38 -0.96 5.86
C ILE A 124 8.58 -0.56 5.00
N SER A 125 9.04 0.68 5.13
CA SER A 125 10.18 1.22 4.37
C SER A 125 11.49 0.45 4.63
N LYS A 126 11.77 0.05 5.88
CA LYS A 126 12.99 -0.72 6.21
C LYS A 126 12.97 -2.15 5.68
N CYS A 127 11.78 -2.68 5.45
CA CYS A 127 11.53 -4.02 4.95
C CYS A 127 11.29 -4.03 3.43
N GLY A 128 11.71 -2.98 2.71
CA GLY A 128 11.61 -2.89 1.25
C GLY A 128 10.18 -2.76 0.73
N GLY A 129 9.24 -2.38 1.59
CA GLY A 129 7.84 -2.24 1.25
C GLY A 129 7.42 -0.80 0.93
N PHE A 130 6.14 -0.65 0.62
CA PHE A 130 5.47 0.62 0.43
C PHE A 130 4.04 0.54 0.98
N ASP A 131 3.56 1.61 1.59
CA ASP A 131 2.17 1.72 2.06
C ASP A 131 1.53 3.03 1.62
N ASN A 132 0.19 3.00 1.55
CA ASN A 132 -0.60 4.19 1.27
C ASN A 132 -2.05 4.03 1.76
N ALA A 133 -2.78 5.13 1.76
CA ALA A 133 -4.21 5.16 2.02
C ALA A 133 -4.92 6.19 1.13
N VAL A 134 -6.22 6.00 0.97
CA VAL A 134 -7.10 6.89 0.20
C VAL A 134 -8.47 6.95 0.84
N THR A 135 -8.93 8.17 1.14
CA THR A 135 -10.31 8.48 1.49
C THR A 135 -11.08 8.98 0.27
N ASP A 136 -12.06 8.21 -0.19
CA ASP A 136 -13.00 8.61 -1.25
C ASP A 136 -14.35 9.08 -0.64
N LEU A 137 -15.38 9.19 -1.47
CA LEU A 137 -16.72 9.64 -1.07
C LEU A 137 -17.39 8.65 -0.12
N GLU A 138 -17.37 7.35 -0.43
CA GLU A 138 -18.12 6.33 0.31
C GLU A 138 -17.23 5.35 1.07
N GLU A 139 -15.93 5.32 0.77
CA GLU A 139 -14.98 4.36 1.36
C GLU A 139 -13.63 5.00 1.71
N THR A 140 -12.92 4.36 2.62
CA THR A 140 -11.52 4.66 2.96
C THR A 140 -10.72 3.37 2.87
N THR A 141 -9.67 3.35 2.05
CA THR A 141 -8.86 2.15 1.79
C THR A 141 -7.43 2.36 2.24
N PHE A 142 -6.91 1.39 2.99
CA PHE A 142 -5.53 1.33 3.46
C PHE A 142 -4.86 0.08 2.88
N TYR A 143 -3.63 0.19 2.40
CA TYR A 143 -2.94 -0.95 1.81
C TYR A 143 -1.42 -0.83 1.93
N PHE A 144 -0.76 -1.98 1.86
CA PHE A 144 0.70 -2.04 1.79
C PHE A 144 1.16 -3.23 0.96
N GLU A 145 2.38 -3.11 0.48
CA GLU A 145 3.19 -4.17 -0.13
C GLU A 145 4.51 -4.27 0.64
N ILE A 146 5.03 -5.48 0.81
CA ILE A 146 6.26 -5.76 1.56
C ILE A 146 6.88 -7.08 1.09
N ASP A 147 8.16 -7.32 1.36
CA ASP A 147 8.75 -8.66 1.19
C ASP A 147 7.95 -9.69 2.03
N GLU A 148 7.65 -10.84 1.41
CA GLU A 148 6.92 -11.97 1.99
C GLU A 148 7.48 -12.37 3.37
N GLU A 149 8.79 -12.24 3.59
CA GLU A 149 9.42 -12.60 4.87
C GLU A 149 8.98 -11.71 6.06
N TYR A 150 8.51 -10.48 5.78
CA TYR A 150 8.11 -9.50 6.79
C TYR A 150 6.59 -9.33 6.92
N LEU A 151 5.80 -10.08 6.15
CA LEU A 151 4.34 -9.95 6.11
C LEU A 151 3.69 -10.06 7.50
N ASP A 152 4.10 -11.03 8.32
CA ASP A 152 3.55 -11.25 9.66
C ASP A 152 3.75 -10.02 10.56
N GLY A 153 4.93 -9.40 10.48
CA GLY A 153 5.24 -8.20 11.26
C GLY A 153 4.52 -6.95 10.76
N ALA A 154 4.27 -6.86 9.46
CA ALA A 154 3.48 -5.80 8.84
C ALA A 154 2.00 -5.92 9.21
N LEU A 155 1.40 -7.11 9.08
CA LEU A 155 0.01 -7.37 9.43
C LEU A 155 -0.30 -7.12 10.91
N ASP A 156 0.61 -7.49 11.81
CA ASP A 156 0.43 -7.22 13.23
C ASP A 156 0.40 -5.71 13.52
N ARG A 157 1.27 -4.91 12.89
CA ARG A 157 1.22 -3.45 13.03
C ARG A 157 -0.02 -2.86 12.38
N PHE A 158 -0.30 -3.25 11.13
CA PHE A 158 -1.44 -2.79 10.34
C PHE A 158 -2.74 -2.99 11.11
N SER A 159 -2.98 -4.19 11.66
CA SER A 159 -4.17 -4.48 12.46
C SER A 159 -4.26 -3.66 13.76
N ASN A 160 -3.13 -3.26 14.35
CA ASN A 160 -3.11 -2.43 15.55
C ASN A 160 -3.50 -0.97 15.27
N LEU A 161 -3.26 -0.45 14.05
CA LEU A 161 -3.70 0.89 13.64
C LEU A 161 -5.22 1.05 13.74
N PHE A 162 -5.97 -0.03 13.47
CA PHE A 162 -7.44 0.01 13.46
C PHE A 162 -8.10 -0.41 14.78
N THR A 163 -7.37 -1.12 15.65
CA THR A 163 -7.95 -1.69 16.88
C THR A 163 -7.73 -0.81 18.11
N GLU A 164 -6.55 -0.22 18.26
CA GLU A 164 -6.21 0.64 19.40
C GLU A 164 -5.31 1.83 18.97
N PRO A 165 -5.75 2.72 18.05
CA PRO A 165 -4.98 3.92 17.69
C PRO A 165 -4.88 4.89 18.88
N LEU A 166 -3.73 5.58 19.03
CA LEU A 166 -3.49 6.45 20.17
C LEU A 166 -4.24 7.78 20.12
N MET A 167 -4.34 8.38 18.94
CA MET A 167 -5.03 9.67 18.73
C MET A 167 -4.54 10.76 19.70
N LEU A 168 -3.20 10.87 19.86
CA LEU A 168 -2.61 11.82 20.80
C LEU A 168 -2.88 13.26 20.37
N ARG A 169 -3.12 14.13 21.36
CA ARG A 169 -3.47 15.54 21.11
C ARG A 169 -2.39 16.32 20.36
N ASP A 170 -1.13 15.99 20.62
CA ASP A 170 0.00 16.66 20.00
C ASP A 170 0.15 16.25 18.52
N SER A 171 -0.19 15.01 18.17
CA SER A 171 -0.24 14.52 16.78
C SER A 171 -1.43 15.15 16.05
N ILE A 172 -2.61 15.24 16.69
CA ILE A 172 -3.81 15.88 16.12
C ILE A 172 -3.54 17.29 15.60
N CYS A 173 -2.82 18.12 16.38
CA CYS A 173 -2.52 19.49 15.98
C CYS A 173 -1.63 19.53 14.73
N ARG A 174 -0.62 18.65 14.65
CA ARG A 174 0.30 18.59 13.51
C ARG A 174 -0.35 18.04 12.27
N GLU A 175 -1.08 16.93 12.38
CA GLU A 175 -1.76 16.31 11.24
C GLU A 175 -2.85 17.22 10.67
N ARG A 176 -3.51 18.03 11.50
CA ARG A 176 -4.45 19.02 11.00
C ARG A 176 -3.75 20.05 10.11
N ASP A 177 -2.57 20.50 10.52
CA ASP A 177 -1.79 21.47 9.76
C ASP A 177 -1.22 20.83 8.47
N ALA A 178 -0.92 19.52 8.47
CA ALA A 178 -0.52 18.75 7.29
C ALA A 178 -1.68 18.64 6.26
N VAL A 179 -2.87 18.23 6.71
CA VAL A 179 -4.08 18.13 5.85
C VAL A 179 -4.46 19.49 5.26
N GLU A 180 -4.32 20.57 6.04
CA GLU A 180 -4.51 21.93 5.49
C GLU A 180 -3.50 22.24 4.38
N SER A 181 -2.23 21.85 4.54
CA SER A 181 -1.22 22.06 3.49
C SER A 181 -1.57 21.32 2.21
N GLU A 182 -2.02 20.07 2.29
CA GLU A 182 -2.45 19.28 1.13
C GLU A 182 -3.64 19.91 0.41
N PHE A 183 -4.62 20.39 1.17
CA PHE A 183 -5.76 21.11 0.62
C PHE A 183 -5.32 22.37 -0.14
N GLN A 184 -4.37 23.14 0.41
CA GLN A 184 -3.84 24.33 -0.26
C GLN A 184 -3.07 23.96 -1.53
N THR A 185 -2.27 22.89 -1.53
CA THR A 185 -1.58 22.40 -2.73
C THR A 185 -2.58 22.03 -3.82
N ASN A 186 -3.65 21.32 -3.48
CA ASN A 186 -4.68 20.91 -4.44
C ASN A 186 -5.48 22.09 -5.03
N ILE A 187 -5.64 23.19 -4.29
CA ILE A 187 -6.28 24.41 -4.82
C ILE A 187 -5.34 25.17 -5.77
N ASN A 188 -4.03 25.13 -5.51
CA ASN A 188 -3.03 25.91 -6.22
C ASN A 188 -2.40 25.18 -7.41
N SER A 189 -2.73 23.89 -7.61
CA SER A 189 -2.30 23.04 -8.74
C SER A 189 -3.22 23.21 -9.95
#